data_AF-A0A656H9N6-F1
#
_entry.id   AF-A0A656H9N6-F1
#
_cell.length_a   1.000
_cell.length_b   1.000
_cell.length_c   1.000
_cell.angle_alpha   90.00
_cell.angle_beta   90.00
_cell.angle_gamma   90.00
#
_symmetry.space_group_name_H-M   'P 1'
#
loop_
_entity.id
_entity.type
_entity.pdbx_description
1 polymer ?
#
loop_
_entity_poly.entity_id
_entity_poly.type
_entity_poly.pdbx_seq_one_letter_code
_entity_poly.pdbx_strand_id
1 'polypeptide(L)' 'MTDVEPKRINLEELMRGCKKIILQHGKRPYCLTITRRGNLILTSADDDADKQPVPDRSPERPTE' A
#
# COMPACT_ATOMS: atom_id res chain seq x y z
N MET A 1 -9.97 -29.20 -14.23
CA MET A 1 -9.39 -28.18 -13.35
C MET A 1 -9.14 -28.85 -12.01
N THR A 2 -7.90 -28.99 -11.58
CA THR A 2 -7.61 -29.50 -10.24
C THR A 2 -8.05 -28.45 -9.24
N ASP A 3 -9.09 -28.75 -8.46
CA ASP A 3 -9.50 -27.98 -7.28
C ASP A 3 -8.37 -28.05 -6.24
N VAL A 4 -7.41 -27.14 -6.36
CA VAL A 4 -6.39 -26.94 -5.34
C VAL A 4 -7.01 -26.01 -4.31
N GLU A 5 -7.25 -26.55 -3.11
CA GLU A 5 -7.76 -25.75 -2.00
C GLU A 5 -6.80 -24.57 -1.75
N PRO A 6 -7.32 -23.33 -1.59
CA PRO A 6 -6.48 -22.18 -1.31
C PRO A 6 -5.69 -22.39 -0.02
N LYS A 7 -4.40 -22.04 -0.06
CA LYS A 7 -3.57 -22.06 1.15
C LYS A 7 -4.12 -21.06 2.17
N ARG A 8 -4.45 -21.56 3.38
CA ARG A 8 -4.80 -20.71 4.52
C ARG A 8 -3.55 -20.03 5.09
N ILE A 9 -3.67 -18.76 5.41
CA ILE A 9 -2.60 -17.95 6.03
C ILE A 9 -3.21 -17.22 7.23
N ASN A 10 -2.52 -17.22 8.37
CA ASN A 10 -2.91 -16.42 9.53
C ASN A 10 -2.59 -14.94 9.27
N LEU A 11 -3.62 -14.10 9.32
CA LEU A 11 -3.49 -12.67 9.06
C LEU A 11 -2.65 -11.95 10.14
N GLU A 12 -2.78 -12.34 11.39
CA GLU A 12 -2.04 -11.73 12.51
C GLU A 12 -0.53 -11.95 12.36
N GLU A 13 -0.15 -13.18 12.00
CA GLU A 13 1.24 -13.53 11.70
C GLU A 13 1.77 -12.83 10.45
N LEU A 14 0.94 -12.72 9.40
CA LEU A 14 1.30 -12.04 8.16
C LEU A 14 1.54 -10.54 8.40
N MET A 15 0.71 -9.90 9.21
CA MET A 15 0.77 -8.45 9.43
C MET A 15 1.70 -8.06 10.59
N ARG A 16 2.07 -8.98 11.49
CA ARG A 16 2.98 -8.74 12.63
C ARG A 16 2.64 -7.47 13.44
N GLY A 17 1.35 -7.26 13.68
CA GLY A 17 0.83 -6.09 14.41
C GLY A 17 0.72 -4.79 13.60
N CYS A 18 1.17 -4.77 12.33
CA CYS A 18 0.97 -3.65 11.43
C CYS A 18 -0.48 -3.58 10.94
N LYS A 19 -0.98 -2.36 10.68
CA LYS A 19 -2.32 -2.15 10.09
C LYS A 19 -2.31 -2.08 8.57
N LYS A 20 -1.14 -1.86 7.97
CA LYS A 20 -0.90 -1.71 6.53
C LYS A 20 0.41 -2.44 6.21
N ILE A 21 0.40 -3.29 5.19
CA ILE A 21 1.60 -3.95 4.66
C ILE A 21 1.62 -3.85 3.13
N ILE A 22 2.83 -3.87 2.56
CA ILE A 22 3.03 -3.91 1.11
C ILE A 22 3.34 -5.35 0.70
N LEU A 23 2.48 -5.92 -0.14
CA LEU A 23 2.65 -7.22 -0.77
C LEU A 23 3.34 -7.02 -2.12
N GLN A 24 4.56 -7.53 -2.23
CA GLN A 24 5.32 -7.50 -3.49
C GLN A 24 4.82 -8.60 -4.42
N HIS A 25 4.35 -8.24 -5.62
CA HIS A 25 3.96 -9.19 -6.66
C HIS A 25 4.60 -8.81 -8.00
N GLY A 26 5.82 -9.32 -8.22
CA GLY A 26 6.62 -8.95 -9.38
C GLY A 26 6.90 -7.44 -9.41
N LYS A 27 6.43 -6.77 -10.46
CA LYS A 27 6.57 -5.31 -10.63
C LYS A 27 5.39 -4.51 -10.07
N ARG A 28 4.35 -5.19 -9.57
CA ARG A 28 3.11 -4.56 -9.11
C ARG A 28 2.98 -4.73 -7.60
N PRO A 29 3.40 -3.77 -6.78
CA PRO A 29 3.13 -3.81 -5.35
C PRO A 29 1.63 -3.64 -5.09
N TYR A 30 1.13 -4.31 -4.05
CA TYR A 30 -0.21 -4.14 -3.53
C TYR A 30 -0.16 -3.72 -2.06
N CYS A 31 -1.07 -2.86 -1.66
CA CYS A 31 -1.25 -2.48 -0.27
C CYS A 31 -2.42 -3.27 0.32
N LEU A 32 -2.13 -4.07 1.35
CA LEU A 32 -3.13 -4.71 2.20
C LEU A 32 -3.29 -3.93 3.50
N THR A 33 -4.51 -3.50 3.79
CA THR A 33 -4.86 -2.77 5.03
C THR A 33 -5.93 -3.53 5.80
N ILE A 34 -5.77 -3.64 7.12
CA ILE A 34 -6.81 -4.10 8.03
C ILE A 34 -7.49 -2.89 8.69
N THR A 35 -8.81 -2.84 8.60
CA THR A 35 -9.63 -1.81 9.23
C THR A 35 -9.82 -2.08 10.71
N ARG A 36 -10.25 -1.07 11.49
CA ARG A 36 -10.58 -1.25 12.92
C ARG A 36 -11.68 -2.29 13.19
N ARG A 37 -12.53 -2.55 12.18
CA ARG A 37 -13.62 -3.55 12.25
C ARG A 37 -13.18 -4.95 11.82
N GLY A 38 -11.91 -5.14 11.43
CA GLY A 38 -11.37 -6.43 10.98
C GLY A 38 -11.51 -6.71 9.49
N ASN A 39 -12.08 -5.80 8.70
CA ASN A 39 -12.16 -5.98 7.24
C ASN A 39 -10.80 -5.74 6.58
N LEU A 40 -10.54 -6.48 5.50
CA LEU A 40 -9.36 -6.33 4.65
C LEU A 40 -9.67 -5.52 3.41
N ILE A 41 -8.76 -4.61 3.06
CA ILE A 41 -8.80 -3.84 1.83
C ILE A 41 -7.47 -4.06 1.10
N LEU A 42 -7.55 -4.57 -0.13
CA LEU A 42 -6.40 -4.73 -1.03
C LEU A 42 -6.50 -3.71 -2.15
N THR A 43 -5.43 -2.95 -2.37
CA THR A 43 -5.34 -1.89 -3.38
C THR A 43 -4.02 -2.00 -4.12
N SER A 44 -3.96 -1.56 -5.37
CA SER A 44 -2.66 -1.37 -6.05
C SER A 44 -1.84 -0.32 -5.29
N ALA A 45 -0.54 -0.54 -5.20
CA ALA A 45 0.42 0.41 -4.62
C ALA A 45 1.37 0.97 -5.69
N ASP A 46 0.97 0.86 -6.97
CA ASP A 46 1.73 1.30 -8.14
C ASP A 46 1.93 2.84 -8.16
N ASP A 47 1.12 3.61 -7.43
CA ASP A 47 1.02 5.09 -7.57
C ASP A 47 1.75 5.93 -6.51
N ASP A 48 2.33 5.34 -5.46
CA ASP A 48 2.99 6.12 -4.39
C ASP A 48 4.49 6.39 -4.65
N ALA A 49 5.09 5.80 -5.70
CA ALA A 49 6.49 6.05 -6.05
C ALA A 49 6.72 7.32 -6.89
N ASP A 50 5.70 7.80 -7.60
CA ASP A 50 5.79 9.00 -8.47
C ASP A 50 5.29 10.29 -7.82
N LYS A 51 4.70 10.22 -6.62
CA LYS A 51 4.41 11.41 -5.82
C LYS A 51 5.62 11.79 -4.98
N GLN A 52 6.68 12.25 -5.63
CA GLN A 52 7.64 13.09 -4.91
C GLN A 52 6.88 14.28 -4.30
N PRO A 53 7.11 14.64 -3.02
CA PRO A 53 6.64 15.91 -2.52
C PRO A 53 7.34 16.99 -3.34
N VAL A 54 6.59 17.67 -4.21
CA VAL A 54 7.08 18.90 -4.83
C VAL A 54 7.48 19.85 -3.70
N PRO A 55 8.75 20.25 -3.57
CA PRO A 55 9.10 21.27 -2.60
C PRO A 55 8.36 22.54 -3.03
N ASP A 56 7.59 23.08 -2.09
CA ASP A 56 6.79 24.29 -2.21
C ASP A 56 7.70 25.44 -2.65
N ARG A 57 7.79 25.66 -3.97
CA ARG A 57 8.55 26.77 -4.56
C ARG A 57 7.65 27.99 -4.47
N SER A 58 7.63 28.61 -3.29
CA SER A 58 7.09 29.95 -3.10
C SER A 58 7.73 30.89 -4.14
N PRO A 59 6.96 31.56 -5.02
CA PRO A 59 7.55 32.53 -5.93
C PRO A 59 7.89 33.79 -5.12
N GLU A 60 9.19 34.04 -4.93
CA GLU A 60 9.68 35.33 -4.47
C GLU A 60 9.21 36.40 -5.47
N ARG A 61 8.45 37.38 -4.98
CA ARG A 61 7.99 38.52 -5.79
C ARG A 61 9.21 39.38 -6.16
N PRO A 62 9.40 39.76 -7.43
CA PRO A 62 10.30 40.85 -7.78
C PRO A 62 9.74 42.13 -7.17
N THR A 63 10.59 42.86 -6.43
CA THR A 63 10.29 44.22 -5.98
C THR A 63 10.85 45.15 -7.04
N GLU A 64 9.99 45.88 -7.73
CA GLU A 64 10.31 47.15 -8.40
C GLU A 64 9.37 48.23 -7.86
#